data_AF-A0A9W9TBK5-F1
#
_entry.id   AF-A0A9W9TBK5-F1
#
_cell.length_a   1.000
_cell.length_b   1.000
_cell.length_c   1.000
_cell.angle_alpha   90.00
_cell.angle_beta   90.00
_cell.angle_gamma   90.00
#
_symmetry.space_group_name_H-M   'P 1'
#
loop_
_entity.id
_entity.type
_entity.pdbx_description
1 polymer ?
#
loop_
_entity_poly.entity_id
_entity_poly.type
_entity_poly.pdbx_seq_one_letter_code
_entity_poly.pdbx_strand_id
1 'polypeptide(L)'
;MGWNSYNHYACSPNETIVKSNAKALVDLGLDKVGYRYVTIDCGWTIPDRVNGSLTWNETNFPSGFPAIGEYIHGLGLLFGVYEDAGIRSCQTQIEQAGSLYHEAQDAAMFVSWKIDALKYDNCFSDEATGYPNVNYAPSTSPKPRFANMTKALATQKRAVLFQICEWGIDFPALWAPDLGNTWRIGNDIIPAWRAIWRTLNQAVPHSSFAAPGQWPDLDMLEVGNDVLTIPEEQTHFSLWAILKSPLVIGAALNDESTSINKDSLAILSNQDVIGFNQDSLGKSADLKRRWTEEQYEVWSGPLSNGRTVAAVINWADNARELTLNLPDIGLQYAGQVKDIWAERVSKDVKTSYTSTVDPHGVMLLELQDTVAAGLYKSLDFANSNGNTYTFESIYANTTSEQHGIIINFDIASKKTSLKIKSSMNSNVHSISVPASRNSVSSKLTLHAGANNTVHIESSIHIKSIQINSPQGKYYPCRSFKPSGSSKLENCDSGFCKPTGSKLSYLNASNKASTSIQATIPGNSESESTSKYVEIDFTNNDIAFSTSWDLGSNSRNITISVNDERPVRLEVPLSGKHSELFGPGKGWWDTSTLGILVAGWKNGTNVVVIGNDSGDDVVQSYGADFVGLRVFD
;
A
#
# COMPACT_ATOMS: atom_id res chain seq x y z
N MET A 1 9.22 4.94 -16.46
CA MET A 1 9.20 6.31 -15.90
C MET A 1 9.18 7.30 -17.05
N GLY A 2 8.47 8.42 -16.92
CA GLY A 2 8.32 9.38 -18.02
C GLY A 2 7.61 10.66 -17.60
N TRP A 3 7.07 11.37 -18.58
CA TRP A 3 6.28 12.58 -18.44
C TRP A 3 5.00 12.45 -19.28
N ASN A 4 3.90 13.00 -18.78
CA ASN A 4 2.62 13.04 -19.46
C ASN A 4 2.01 14.45 -19.33
N SER A 5 1.39 14.95 -20.41
CA SER A 5 0.87 16.31 -20.47
C SER A 5 -0.38 16.60 -19.63
N TYR A 6 -1.09 15.58 -19.13
CA TYR A 6 -2.46 15.76 -18.62
C TYR A 6 -2.56 16.61 -17.35
N ASN A 7 -1.86 16.31 -16.26
CA ASN A 7 -2.16 16.96 -14.97
C ASN A 7 -1.97 18.48 -15.01
N HIS A 8 -0.94 18.97 -15.70
CA HIS A 8 -0.70 20.41 -15.81
C HIS A 8 -1.48 21.09 -16.95
N TYR A 9 -1.61 20.44 -18.11
CA TYR A 9 -2.16 21.07 -19.33
C TYR A 9 -3.58 20.62 -19.69
N ALA A 10 -4.16 19.68 -18.94
CA ALA A 10 -5.39 18.97 -19.26
C ALA A 10 -5.40 18.49 -20.73
N CYS A 11 -6.56 18.51 -21.40
CA CYS A 11 -6.68 18.21 -22.83
C CYS A 11 -6.34 19.41 -23.74
N SER A 12 -5.39 20.27 -23.34
CA SER A 12 -4.90 21.40 -24.15
C SER A 12 -3.39 21.38 -24.45
N PRO A 13 -2.75 20.23 -24.72
CA PRO A 13 -1.35 20.23 -25.14
C PRO A 13 -1.19 20.85 -26.54
N ASN A 14 0.01 21.36 -26.82
CA ASN A 14 0.43 21.76 -28.17
C ASN A 14 1.88 21.36 -28.44
N GLU A 15 2.31 21.47 -29.70
CA GLU A 15 3.64 21.05 -30.14
C GLU A 15 4.78 21.76 -29.39
N THR A 16 4.64 23.06 -29.12
CA THR A 16 5.66 23.84 -28.38
C THR A 16 5.82 23.30 -26.96
N ILE A 17 4.70 23.11 -26.24
CA ILE A 17 4.68 22.58 -24.87
C ILE A 17 5.31 21.19 -24.82
N VAL A 18 4.95 20.30 -25.75
CA VAL A 18 5.48 18.93 -25.78
C VAL A 18 6.99 18.95 -26.05
N LYS A 19 7.44 19.73 -27.04
CA LYS A 19 8.86 19.82 -27.39
C LYS A 19 9.70 20.46 -26.29
N SER A 20 9.19 21.46 -25.59
CA SER A 20 9.89 22.13 -24.50
C SER A 20 10.05 21.22 -23.28
N ASN A 21 8.98 20.51 -22.87
CA ASN A 21 9.03 19.57 -21.76
C ASN A 21 9.89 18.33 -22.08
N ALA A 22 9.81 17.81 -23.31
CA ALA A 22 10.70 16.73 -23.77
C ALA A 22 12.17 17.15 -23.71
N LYS A 23 12.49 18.36 -24.15
CA LYS A 23 13.86 18.89 -24.05
C LYS A 23 14.28 19.08 -22.60
N ALA A 24 13.38 19.56 -21.73
CA ALA A 24 13.64 19.78 -20.32
C ALA A 24 13.99 18.48 -19.58
N LEU A 25 13.38 17.34 -19.93
CA LEU A 25 13.79 16.04 -19.39
C LEU A 25 15.30 15.77 -19.55
N VAL A 26 15.87 16.17 -20.69
CA VAL A 26 17.31 15.99 -21.00
C VAL A 26 18.14 17.09 -20.34
N ASP A 27 17.73 18.35 -20.48
CA ASP A 27 18.47 19.50 -19.96
C ASP A 27 18.60 19.46 -18.43
N LEU A 28 17.55 19.00 -17.74
CA LEU A 28 17.51 18.85 -16.29
C LEU A 28 18.14 17.52 -15.82
N GLY A 29 18.51 16.63 -16.74
CA GLY A 29 19.15 15.34 -16.44
C GLY A 29 18.21 14.26 -15.89
N LEU A 30 16.88 14.44 -16.02
CA LEU A 30 15.88 13.44 -15.63
C LEU A 30 15.96 12.17 -16.50
N ASP A 31 16.37 12.32 -17.77
CA ASP A 31 16.66 11.21 -18.67
C ASP A 31 17.73 10.26 -18.11
N LYS A 32 18.76 10.82 -17.47
CA LYS A 32 19.89 10.07 -16.88
C LYS A 32 19.50 9.25 -15.65
N VAL A 33 18.42 9.63 -14.97
CA VAL A 33 17.87 8.89 -13.82
C VAL A 33 16.65 8.03 -14.19
N GLY A 34 16.31 7.93 -15.48
CA GLY A 34 15.40 6.91 -16.01
C GLY A 34 14.08 7.44 -16.58
N TYR A 35 13.81 8.74 -16.57
CA TYR A 35 12.61 9.31 -17.20
C TYR A 35 12.77 9.35 -18.72
N ARG A 36 12.11 8.43 -19.43
CA ARG A 36 12.34 8.25 -20.87
C ARG A 36 11.12 8.45 -21.74
N TYR A 37 9.91 8.21 -21.23
CA TYR A 37 8.69 8.32 -22.01
C TYR A 37 8.16 9.76 -21.99
N VAL A 38 7.73 10.26 -23.14
CA VAL A 38 7.02 11.53 -23.31
C VAL A 38 5.68 11.21 -23.96
N THR A 39 4.61 11.21 -23.17
CA THR A 39 3.26 10.88 -23.63
C THR A 39 2.44 12.15 -23.84
N ILE A 40 1.95 12.34 -25.07
CA ILE A 40 0.96 13.38 -25.37
C ILE A 40 -0.41 12.80 -25.03
N ASP A 41 -1.07 13.37 -24.02
CA ASP A 41 -2.39 12.93 -23.56
C ASP A 41 -3.52 13.49 -24.44
N CYS A 42 -4.77 13.43 -23.98
CA CYS A 42 -5.96 13.93 -24.69
C CYS A 42 -5.79 15.34 -25.27
N GLY A 43 -6.64 15.69 -26.25
CA GLY A 43 -6.62 17.03 -26.86
C GLY A 43 -5.87 17.13 -28.20
N TRP A 44 -5.25 16.04 -28.67
CA TRP A 44 -4.46 16.07 -29.90
C TRP A 44 -5.22 15.76 -31.19
N THR A 45 -6.29 14.96 -31.13
CA THR A 45 -7.09 14.57 -32.30
C THR A 45 -8.09 15.65 -32.72
N ILE A 46 -8.66 15.51 -33.91
CA ILE A 46 -9.85 16.27 -34.33
C ILE A 46 -11.14 15.44 -34.11
N PRO A 47 -12.34 16.04 -34.21
CA PRO A 47 -13.60 15.32 -33.99
C PRO A 47 -13.85 14.14 -34.92
N ASP A 48 -13.56 14.35 -36.21
CA ASP A 48 -13.92 13.40 -37.25
C ASP A 48 -12.68 12.74 -37.84
N ARG A 49 -12.79 11.44 -38.10
CA ARG A 49 -11.77 10.70 -38.85
C ARG A 49 -11.70 11.21 -40.28
N VAL A 50 -10.49 11.37 -40.80
CA VAL A 50 -10.25 11.75 -42.21
C VAL A 50 -9.92 10.49 -42.99
N ASN A 51 -10.75 10.15 -43.99
CA ASN A 51 -10.64 8.90 -44.76
C ASN A 51 -10.57 7.65 -43.86
N GLY A 52 -11.34 7.66 -42.77
CA GLY A 52 -11.41 6.57 -41.79
C GLY A 52 -10.24 6.50 -40.81
N SER A 53 -9.21 7.35 -40.92
CA SER A 53 -8.07 7.38 -40.00
C SER A 53 -8.18 8.52 -38.99
N LEU A 54 -7.64 8.34 -37.80
CA LEU A 54 -7.40 9.43 -36.87
C LEU A 54 -6.42 10.44 -37.49
N THR A 55 -6.56 11.71 -37.12
CA THR A 55 -5.61 12.77 -37.48
C THR A 55 -5.53 13.80 -36.37
N TRP A 56 -4.42 14.55 -36.33
CA TRP A 56 -4.14 15.55 -35.32
C TRP A 56 -4.75 16.92 -35.67
N ASN A 57 -4.89 17.77 -34.67
CA ASN A 57 -5.21 19.18 -34.86
C ASN A 57 -3.96 19.94 -35.38
N GLU A 58 -3.95 20.29 -36.66
CA GLU A 58 -2.83 20.99 -37.33
C GLU A 58 -2.55 22.40 -36.77
N THR A 59 -3.51 23.01 -36.06
CA THR A 59 -3.26 24.30 -35.39
C THR A 59 -2.38 24.10 -34.16
N ASN A 60 -2.66 23.06 -33.38
CA ASN A 60 -1.91 22.76 -32.15
C ASN A 60 -0.62 21.97 -32.44
N PHE A 61 -0.62 21.18 -33.52
CA PHE A 61 0.47 20.28 -33.92
C PHE A 61 0.82 20.45 -35.41
N PRO A 62 1.34 21.62 -35.82
CA PRO A 62 1.57 21.96 -37.22
C PRO A 62 2.56 21.05 -37.95
N SER A 63 3.51 20.41 -37.25
CA SER A 63 4.44 19.45 -37.86
C SER A 63 3.89 18.02 -37.92
N GLY A 64 2.83 17.73 -37.16
CA GLY A 64 2.23 16.41 -37.05
C GLY A 64 3.01 15.41 -36.19
N PHE A 65 2.30 14.33 -35.83
CA PHE A 65 2.78 13.32 -34.89
C PHE A 65 4.03 12.55 -35.35
N PRO A 66 4.22 12.21 -36.65
CA PRO A 66 5.47 11.63 -37.11
C PRO A 66 6.69 12.51 -36.81
N ALA A 67 6.61 13.82 -37.08
CA ALA A 67 7.73 14.74 -36.88
C ALA A 67 8.01 14.98 -35.39
N ILE A 68 6.97 15.00 -34.55
CA ILE A 68 7.13 15.09 -33.10
C ILE A 68 7.80 13.83 -32.54
N GLY A 69 7.40 12.64 -33.02
CA GLY A 69 8.05 11.38 -32.66
C GLY A 69 9.53 11.38 -33.04
N GLU A 70 9.87 11.84 -34.24
CA GLU A 70 11.27 11.99 -34.68
C GLU A 70 12.07 12.97 -33.81
N TYR A 71 11.46 14.09 -33.41
CA TYR A 71 12.09 15.03 -32.47
C TYR A 71 12.37 14.40 -31.10
N ILE A 72 11.37 13.73 -30.52
CA ILE A 72 11.49 13.06 -29.20
C ILE A 72 12.56 11.96 -29.26
N HIS A 73 12.56 11.13 -30.32
CA HIS A 73 13.60 10.12 -30.53
C HIS A 73 14.99 10.74 -30.74
N GLY A 74 15.07 11.90 -31.41
CA GLY A 74 16.31 12.66 -31.58
C GLY A 74 16.94 13.13 -30.26
N LEU A 75 16.13 13.25 -29.20
CA LEU A 75 16.59 13.53 -27.83
C LEU A 75 17.00 12.26 -27.06
N GLY A 76 16.84 11.07 -27.65
CA GLY A 76 17.07 9.77 -26.97
C GLY A 76 15.91 9.31 -26.08
N LEU A 77 14.78 10.02 -26.14
CA LEU A 77 13.55 9.72 -25.40
C LEU A 77 12.63 8.80 -26.22
N LEU A 78 11.52 8.39 -25.61
CA LEU A 78 10.52 7.46 -26.14
C LEU A 78 9.19 8.18 -26.29
N PHE A 79 8.53 8.00 -27.43
CA PHE A 79 7.33 8.77 -27.81
C PHE A 79 6.05 8.00 -27.45
N GLY A 80 5.20 8.58 -26.61
CA GLY A 80 3.90 8.02 -26.23
C GLY A 80 2.73 8.85 -26.77
N VAL A 81 1.60 8.17 -27.00
CA VAL A 81 0.32 8.81 -27.36
C VAL A 81 -0.81 8.28 -26.48
N TYR A 82 -1.90 9.03 -26.44
CA TYR A 82 -3.15 8.68 -25.80
C TYR A 82 -4.22 8.36 -26.84
N GLU A 83 -5.06 7.37 -26.56
CA GLU A 83 -6.31 7.15 -27.27
C GLU A 83 -7.35 6.48 -26.38
N ASP A 84 -8.60 6.33 -26.83
CA ASP A 84 -9.70 5.78 -26.02
C ASP A 84 -10.30 4.49 -26.59
N ALA A 85 -10.69 3.57 -25.71
CA ALA A 85 -11.39 2.34 -26.03
C ALA A 85 -12.85 2.53 -26.49
N GLY A 86 -13.37 3.75 -26.49
CA GLY A 86 -14.69 4.16 -26.92
C GLY A 86 -14.74 4.71 -28.35
N ILE A 87 -15.94 5.13 -28.77
CA ILE A 87 -16.14 5.81 -30.06
C ILE A 87 -15.67 7.28 -30.04
N ARG A 88 -15.38 7.80 -28.85
CA ARG A 88 -14.88 9.16 -28.57
C ARG A 88 -13.83 9.13 -27.46
N SER A 89 -12.92 10.10 -27.47
CA SER A 89 -11.93 10.36 -26.41
C SER A 89 -12.54 11.09 -25.21
N CYS A 90 -11.97 10.91 -24.01
CA CYS A 90 -12.36 11.60 -22.78
C CYS A 90 -12.19 13.13 -22.80
N GLN A 91 -13.01 13.80 -21.97
CA GLN A 91 -12.81 15.15 -21.38
C GLN A 91 -12.33 16.28 -22.29
N THR A 92 -12.80 16.33 -23.53
CA THR A 92 -12.50 17.44 -24.42
C THR A 92 -13.68 18.42 -24.53
N GLN A 93 -13.41 19.73 -24.57
CA GLN A 93 -14.45 20.74 -24.87
C GLN A 93 -15.05 20.55 -26.28
N ILE A 94 -14.29 19.87 -27.15
CA ILE A 94 -14.63 19.54 -28.53
C ILE A 94 -14.56 18.03 -28.65
N GLU A 95 -15.64 17.35 -29.06
CA GLU A 95 -15.63 15.89 -29.25
C GLU A 95 -14.43 15.45 -30.09
N GLN A 96 -13.79 14.34 -29.69
CA GLN A 96 -12.62 13.77 -30.36
C GLN A 96 -12.90 12.30 -30.67
N ALA A 97 -12.50 11.82 -31.86
CA ALA A 97 -12.71 10.42 -32.25
C ALA A 97 -11.91 9.46 -31.35
N GLY A 98 -12.54 8.36 -30.92
CA GLY A 98 -11.89 7.26 -30.20
C GLY A 98 -11.61 6.05 -31.11
N SER A 99 -10.95 5.02 -30.59
CA SER A 99 -10.46 3.84 -31.36
C SER A 99 -11.44 2.68 -31.48
N LEU A 100 -12.60 2.70 -30.82
CA LEU A 100 -13.53 1.56 -30.88
C LEU A 100 -13.94 1.27 -32.34
N TYR A 101 -13.82 0.00 -32.75
CA TYR A 101 -14.03 -0.52 -34.11
C TYR A 101 -12.92 -0.23 -35.11
N HIS A 102 -11.89 0.51 -34.72
CA HIS A 102 -10.77 0.90 -35.56
C HIS A 102 -9.41 0.43 -34.99
N GLU A 103 -9.42 -0.43 -33.97
CA GLU A 103 -8.22 -0.77 -33.19
C GLU A 103 -7.08 -1.29 -34.08
N ALA A 104 -7.37 -2.15 -35.06
CA ALA A 104 -6.36 -2.68 -35.99
C ALA A 104 -5.76 -1.61 -36.90
N GLN A 105 -6.57 -0.66 -37.35
CA GLN A 105 -6.14 0.45 -38.20
C GLN A 105 -5.31 1.45 -37.40
N ASP A 106 -5.79 1.82 -36.21
CA ASP A 106 -5.16 2.82 -35.37
C ASP A 106 -3.84 2.27 -34.80
N ALA A 107 -3.77 1.00 -34.41
CA ALA A 107 -2.50 0.35 -34.01
C ALA A 107 -1.44 0.41 -35.14
N ALA A 108 -1.83 0.16 -36.39
CA ALA A 108 -0.92 0.26 -37.53
C ALA A 108 -0.47 1.71 -37.78
N MET A 109 -1.40 2.67 -37.65
CA MET A 109 -1.11 4.10 -37.76
C MET A 109 -0.13 4.55 -36.67
N PHE A 110 -0.37 4.21 -35.42
CA PHE A 110 0.51 4.55 -34.30
C PHE A 110 1.93 4.00 -34.50
N VAL A 111 2.04 2.75 -34.94
CA VAL A 111 3.37 2.16 -35.23
C VAL A 111 4.03 2.80 -36.45
N SER A 112 3.26 3.31 -37.42
CA SER A 112 3.81 4.12 -38.52
C SER A 112 4.43 5.44 -38.04
N TRP A 113 3.91 6.00 -36.94
CA TRP A 113 4.49 7.16 -36.24
C TRP A 113 5.61 6.77 -35.27
N LYS A 114 5.97 5.48 -35.21
CA LYS A 114 7.01 4.91 -34.37
C LYS A 114 6.79 5.13 -32.87
N ILE A 115 5.55 5.14 -32.38
CA ILE A 115 5.29 5.25 -30.94
C ILE A 115 5.97 4.12 -30.15
N ASP A 116 6.27 4.40 -28.89
CA ASP A 116 6.84 3.49 -27.89
C ASP A 116 5.87 3.17 -26.76
N ALA A 117 4.84 3.99 -26.57
CA ALA A 117 3.81 3.78 -25.55
C ALA A 117 2.43 4.24 -26.04
N LEU A 118 1.40 3.53 -25.59
CA LEU A 118 0.00 3.90 -25.77
C LEU A 118 -0.68 3.88 -24.40
N LYS A 119 -1.15 5.05 -23.94
CA LYS A 119 -2.16 5.14 -22.88
C LYS A 119 -3.53 4.97 -23.54
N TYR A 120 -4.31 4.00 -23.07
CA TYR A 120 -5.59 3.65 -23.67
C TYR A 120 -6.69 3.79 -22.63
N ASP A 121 -7.58 4.75 -22.84
CA ASP A 121 -8.58 5.17 -21.88
C ASP A 121 -9.93 4.47 -22.13
N ASN A 122 -10.94 4.79 -21.32
CA ASN A 122 -12.14 3.97 -21.22
C ASN A 122 -13.45 4.73 -21.46
N CYS A 123 -13.42 6.00 -21.89
CA CYS A 123 -14.61 6.82 -22.15
C CYS A 123 -15.53 6.25 -23.26
N PHE A 124 -16.72 6.87 -23.38
CA PHE A 124 -17.66 6.76 -24.51
C PHE A 124 -17.78 5.36 -25.15
N SER A 125 -18.03 4.34 -24.34
CA SER A 125 -18.41 3.00 -24.82
C SER A 125 -19.77 3.04 -25.55
N ASP A 126 -19.97 2.12 -26.48
CA ASP A 126 -21.14 2.08 -27.36
C ASP A 126 -22.26 1.15 -26.86
N GLU A 127 -23.23 1.72 -26.13
CA GLU A 127 -24.35 0.97 -25.53
C GLU A 127 -25.18 0.23 -26.58
N ALA A 128 -25.27 0.79 -27.80
CA ALA A 128 -26.13 0.28 -28.86
C ALA A 128 -25.68 -1.07 -29.42
N THR A 129 -24.45 -1.50 -29.16
CA THR A 129 -23.88 -2.78 -29.63
C THR A 129 -23.55 -3.74 -28.49
N GLY A 130 -24.00 -3.43 -27.26
CA GLY A 130 -23.76 -4.26 -26.07
C GLY A 130 -22.58 -3.80 -25.22
N TYR A 131 -22.04 -2.60 -25.43
CA TYR A 131 -21.03 -1.96 -24.59
C TYR A 131 -21.61 -0.70 -23.91
N PRO A 132 -22.43 -0.81 -22.84
CA PRO A 132 -23.06 0.35 -22.16
C PRO A 132 -22.10 1.52 -22.00
N ASN A 133 -22.55 2.75 -22.30
CA ASN A 133 -21.79 3.98 -22.11
C ASN A 133 -21.23 4.01 -20.67
N VAL A 134 -20.01 4.52 -20.48
CA VAL A 134 -19.31 4.45 -19.19
C VAL A 134 -19.95 5.40 -18.19
N ASN A 135 -21.00 4.88 -17.57
CA ASN A 135 -21.42 5.25 -16.25
C ASN A 135 -20.63 4.39 -15.28
N TYR A 136 -20.25 4.99 -14.16
CA TYR A 136 -19.65 4.41 -12.96
C TYR A 136 -19.86 2.91 -12.66
N ALA A 137 -21.04 2.37 -12.94
CA ALA A 137 -21.37 0.96 -12.80
C ALA A 137 -21.75 0.37 -14.17
N PRO A 138 -20.78 0.17 -15.09
CA PRO A 138 -21.11 -0.38 -16.39
C PRO A 138 -21.71 -1.78 -16.24
N SER A 139 -22.67 -2.14 -17.09
CA SER A 139 -23.30 -3.47 -17.03
C SER A 139 -22.41 -4.58 -17.63
N THR A 140 -21.29 -4.21 -18.27
CA THR A 140 -20.29 -5.13 -18.80
C THR A 140 -18.87 -4.68 -18.45
N SER A 141 -17.99 -5.64 -18.20
CA SER A 141 -16.56 -5.40 -18.02
C SER A 141 -15.94 -4.67 -19.22
N PRO A 142 -15.00 -3.73 -19.02
CA PRO A 142 -14.28 -3.08 -20.11
C PRO A 142 -13.21 -3.99 -20.75
N LYS A 143 -12.83 -5.10 -20.08
CA LYS A 143 -11.78 -6.04 -20.52
C LYS A 143 -11.79 -6.38 -22.02
N PRO A 144 -12.93 -6.70 -22.66
CA PRO A 144 -12.94 -7.06 -24.08
C PRO A 144 -12.44 -5.95 -25.01
N ARG A 145 -12.71 -4.67 -24.70
CA ARG A 145 -12.25 -3.54 -25.54
C ARG A 145 -10.74 -3.38 -25.46
N PHE A 146 -10.17 -3.51 -24.27
CA PHE A 146 -8.72 -3.54 -24.06
C PHE A 146 -8.04 -4.72 -24.75
N ALA A 147 -8.69 -5.89 -24.75
CA ALA A 147 -8.18 -7.07 -25.45
C ALA A 147 -8.13 -6.88 -26.98
N ASN A 148 -9.06 -6.14 -27.57
CA ASN A 148 -9.03 -5.81 -29.01
C ASN A 148 -7.80 -4.99 -29.36
N MET A 149 -7.51 -3.92 -28.61
CA MET A 149 -6.32 -3.09 -28.84
C MET A 149 -5.03 -3.86 -28.57
N THR A 150 -4.99 -4.69 -27.52
CA THR A 150 -3.87 -5.60 -27.24
C THR A 150 -3.57 -6.49 -28.44
N LYS A 151 -4.60 -7.13 -29.00
CA LYS A 151 -4.48 -7.98 -30.18
C LYS A 151 -4.00 -7.19 -31.40
N ALA A 152 -4.51 -5.98 -31.60
CA ALA A 152 -4.11 -5.11 -32.69
C ALA A 152 -2.62 -4.72 -32.60
N LEU A 153 -2.15 -4.29 -31.43
CA LEU A 153 -0.74 -3.97 -31.17
C LEU A 153 0.17 -5.19 -31.36
N ALA A 154 -0.25 -6.38 -30.90
CA ALA A 154 0.52 -7.61 -31.04
C ALA A 154 0.76 -8.04 -32.51
N THR A 155 -0.03 -7.55 -33.47
CA THR A 155 0.20 -7.80 -34.91
C THR A 155 1.27 -6.89 -35.53
N GLN A 156 1.68 -5.84 -34.83
CA GLN A 156 2.65 -4.87 -35.32
C GLN A 156 4.09 -5.31 -35.07
N LYS A 157 5.04 -4.79 -35.86
CA LYS A 157 6.47 -5.15 -35.76
C LYS A 157 7.24 -4.37 -34.69
N ARG A 158 6.64 -3.34 -34.11
CA ARG A 158 7.23 -2.51 -33.06
C ARG A 158 6.51 -2.81 -31.75
N ALA A 159 7.28 -3.10 -30.70
CA ALA A 159 6.73 -3.25 -29.36
C ALA A 159 6.28 -1.88 -28.85
N VAL A 160 5.10 -1.84 -28.22
CA VAL A 160 4.50 -0.64 -27.62
C VAL A 160 4.17 -0.98 -26.17
N LEU A 161 4.61 -0.13 -25.24
CA LEU A 161 4.21 -0.21 -23.84
C LEU A 161 2.72 0.16 -23.74
N PHE A 162 1.89 -0.76 -23.29
CA PHE A 162 0.44 -0.58 -23.24
C PHE A 162 -0.02 -0.26 -21.81
N GLN A 163 -0.54 0.94 -21.60
CA GLN A 163 -1.07 1.42 -20.32
C GLN A 163 -2.59 1.41 -20.39
N ILE A 164 -3.20 0.53 -19.60
CA ILE A 164 -4.65 0.36 -19.53
C ILE A 164 -5.18 1.41 -18.53
N CYS A 165 -6.13 2.24 -18.98
CA CYS A 165 -6.71 3.34 -18.21
C CYS A 165 -8.23 3.17 -18.14
N GLU A 166 -8.64 2.22 -17.33
CA GLU A 166 -10.00 1.78 -17.01
C GLU A 166 -10.42 2.18 -15.60
N TRP A 167 -9.54 2.90 -14.92
CA TRP A 167 -9.76 3.59 -13.64
C TRP A 167 -10.18 2.65 -12.49
N GLY A 168 -9.76 1.39 -12.52
CA GLY A 168 -10.10 0.39 -11.49
C GLY A 168 -11.41 -0.38 -11.74
N ILE A 169 -12.15 -0.07 -12.81
CA ILE A 169 -13.40 -0.77 -13.14
C ILE A 169 -13.12 -2.24 -13.42
N ASP A 170 -13.95 -3.10 -12.83
CA ASP A 170 -13.82 -4.56 -12.91
C ASP A 170 -12.53 -5.12 -12.30
N PHE A 171 -12.00 -4.46 -11.27
CA PHE A 171 -10.80 -4.89 -10.54
C PHE A 171 -9.69 -5.41 -11.48
N PRO A 172 -9.09 -4.50 -12.27
CA PRO A 172 -8.23 -4.81 -13.41
C PRO A 172 -7.05 -5.72 -13.11
N ALA A 173 -6.56 -5.74 -11.87
CA ALA A 173 -5.46 -6.59 -11.46
C ALA A 173 -5.70 -8.10 -11.71
N LEU A 174 -6.95 -8.55 -11.88
CA LEU A 174 -7.27 -9.94 -12.23
C LEU A 174 -7.20 -10.27 -13.73
N TRP A 175 -7.13 -9.28 -14.61
CA TRP A 175 -7.20 -9.52 -16.05
C TRP A 175 -6.29 -8.65 -16.92
N ALA A 176 -5.92 -7.46 -16.46
CA ALA A 176 -5.03 -6.54 -17.17
C ALA A 176 -3.59 -7.04 -17.34
N PRO A 177 -3.01 -7.85 -16.42
CA PRO A 177 -1.64 -8.38 -16.61
C PRO A 177 -1.46 -9.21 -17.89
N ASP A 178 -2.52 -9.88 -18.37
CA ASP A 178 -2.48 -10.66 -19.61
C ASP A 178 -2.60 -9.77 -20.87
N LEU A 179 -2.98 -8.50 -20.71
CA LEU A 179 -3.32 -7.60 -21.81
C LEU A 179 -2.34 -6.43 -21.96
N GLY A 180 -1.83 -5.88 -20.87
CA GLY A 180 -0.99 -4.68 -20.87
C GLY A 180 0.15 -4.74 -19.86
N ASN A 181 0.87 -3.62 -19.75
CA ASN A 181 2.03 -3.51 -18.87
C ASN A 181 1.69 -2.79 -17.57
N THR A 182 0.73 -1.86 -17.62
CA THR A 182 0.23 -1.12 -16.45
C THR A 182 -1.28 -1.00 -16.52
N TRP A 183 -1.95 -0.84 -15.38
CA TRP A 183 -3.41 -0.65 -15.31
C TRP A 183 -3.78 0.29 -14.17
N ARG A 184 -4.66 1.26 -14.46
CA ARG A 184 -5.12 2.25 -13.47
C ARG A 184 -5.93 1.55 -12.39
N ILE A 185 -5.53 1.72 -11.12
CA ILE A 185 -6.24 1.08 -10.00
C ILE A 185 -7.48 1.86 -9.53
N GLY A 186 -7.63 3.10 -9.96
CA GLY A 186 -8.67 4.02 -9.51
C GLY A 186 -8.86 5.25 -10.39
N ASN A 187 -9.80 6.11 -10.01
CA ASN A 187 -10.07 7.38 -10.69
C ASN A 187 -8.89 8.35 -10.61
N ASP A 188 -8.93 9.39 -11.44
CA ASP A 188 -7.85 10.36 -11.61
C ASP A 188 -7.36 10.90 -10.26
N ILE A 189 -6.05 11.05 -10.12
CA ILE A 189 -5.47 11.84 -9.06
C ILE A 189 -5.94 13.28 -9.24
N ILE A 190 -6.25 13.94 -8.12
CA ILE A 190 -6.56 15.36 -8.10
C ILE A 190 -5.41 16.09 -7.42
N PRO A 191 -5.14 17.36 -7.77
CA PRO A 191 -4.04 18.14 -7.21
C PRO A 191 -4.33 18.60 -5.77
N ALA A 192 -4.42 17.65 -4.84
CA ALA A 192 -4.72 17.89 -3.44
C ALA A 192 -4.18 16.76 -2.55
N TRP A 193 -3.67 17.11 -1.37
CA TRP A 193 -3.11 16.15 -0.40
C TRP A 193 -4.03 14.96 -0.10
N ARG A 194 -5.35 15.20 0.01
CA ARG A 194 -6.35 14.13 0.24
C ARG A 194 -6.32 13.01 -0.81
N ALA A 195 -5.88 13.30 -2.04
CA ALA A 195 -5.80 12.31 -3.10
C ALA A 195 -4.77 11.23 -2.77
N ILE A 196 -3.69 11.59 -2.07
CA ILE A 196 -2.66 10.63 -1.64
C ILE A 196 -3.29 9.61 -0.69
N TRP A 197 -4.01 10.05 0.34
CA TRP A 197 -4.72 9.14 1.26
C TRP A 197 -5.72 8.23 0.54
N ARG A 198 -6.57 8.83 -0.31
CA ARG A 198 -7.57 8.10 -1.11
C ARG A 198 -6.93 7.01 -1.98
N THR A 199 -5.87 7.35 -2.72
CA THR A 199 -5.19 6.42 -3.62
C THR A 199 -4.47 5.33 -2.85
N LEU A 200 -3.86 5.62 -1.70
CA LEU A 200 -3.20 4.58 -0.88
C LEU A 200 -4.19 3.56 -0.32
N ASN A 201 -5.35 3.99 0.16
CA ASN A 201 -6.39 3.07 0.60
C ASN A 201 -6.95 2.21 -0.55
N GLN A 202 -6.93 2.73 -1.78
CA GLN A 202 -7.26 1.96 -2.98
C GLN A 202 -6.17 0.97 -3.36
N ALA A 203 -4.89 1.32 -3.17
CA ALA A 203 -3.75 0.49 -3.55
C ALA A 203 -3.58 -0.79 -2.71
N VAL A 204 -4.07 -0.81 -1.47
CA VAL A 204 -3.93 -1.95 -0.54
C VAL A 204 -4.28 -3.31 -1.16
N PRO A 205 -5.46 -3.51 -1.78
CA PRO A 205 -5.77 -4.78 -2.42
C PRO A 205 -4.93 -5.12 -3.67
N HIS A 206 -4.31 -4.12 -4.30
CA HIS A 206 -3.55 -4.28 -5.53
C HIS A 206 -2.06 -4.56 -5.32
N SER A 207 -1.49 -4.30 -4.13
CA SER A 207 -0.05 -4.40 -3.85
C SER A 207 0.53 -5.77 -4.27
N SER A 208 -0.20 -6.86 -4.02
CA SER A 208 0.25 -8.22 -4.33
C SER A 208 0.32 -8.56 -5.83
N PHE A 209 -0.16 -7.68 -6.71
CA PHE A 209 -0.18 -7.90 -8.16
C PHE A 209 1.00 -7.26 -8.90
N ALA A 210 1.75 -6.38 -8.25
CA ALA A 210 2.99 -5.85 -8.82
C ALA A 210 4.01 -6.97 -9.03
N ALA A 211 4.50 -7.10 -10.27
CA ALA A 211 5.59 -8.00 -10.62
C ALA A 211 6.30 -7.49 -11.89
N PRO A 212 7.54 -7.95 -12.19
CA PRO A 212 8.24 -7.55 -13.39
C PRO A 212 7.40 -7.67 -14.67
N GLY A 213 7.10 -6.53 -15.30
CA GLY A 213 6.32 -6.45 -16.53
C GLY A 213 4.82 -6.16 -16.36
N GLN A 214 4.32 -6.12 -15.12
CA GLN A 214 2.91 -5.89 -14.78
C GLN A 214 2.78 -5.00 -13.53
N TRP A 215 2.28 -3.78 -13.71
CA TRP A 215 2.34 -2.75 -12.67
C TRP A 215 0.97 -2.11 -12.39
N PRO A 216 0.47 -2.18 -11.14
CA PRO A 216 -0.63 -1.33 -10.70
C PRO A 216 -0.25 0.15 -10.88
N ASP A 217 -1.11 0.91 -11.54
CA ASP A 217 -0.90 2.34 -11.82
C ASP A 217 -1.75 3.19 -10.87
N LEU A 218 -1.07 3.87 -9.95
CA LEU A 218 -1.65 4.79 -8.97
C LEU A 218 -1.93 6.18 -9.56
N ASP A 219 -1.82 6.32 -10.88
CA ASP A 219 -1.91 7.55 -11.65
C ASP A 219 -0.67 8.44 -11.60
N MET A 220 -0.67 9.50 -12.40
CA MET A 220 0.45 10.42 -12.59
C MET A 220 0.85 11.18 -11.31
N LEU A 221 2.08 11.68 -11.30
CA LEU A 221 2.64 12.42 -10.16
C LEU A 221 2.18 13.89 -10.15
N GLU A 222 1.80 14.38 -8.98
CA GLU A 222 1.55 15.81 -8.69
C GLU A 222 2.80 16.56 -8.19
N VAL A 223 3.95 15.87 -8.11
CA VAL A 223 5.24 16.49 -7.72
C VAL A 223 5.63 17.56 -8.74
N GLY A 224 5.84 18.79 -8.27
CA GLY A 224 6.21 19.94 -9.08
C GLY A 224 5.05 20.76 -9.64
N ASN A 225 3.80 20.40 -9.33
CA ASN A 225 2.62 21.18 -9.72
C ASN A 225 2.30 22.36 -8.78
N ASP A 226 3.09 22.57 -7.72
CA ASP A 226 2.90 23.64 -6.73
C ASP A 226 1.56 23.54 -5.97
N VAL A 227 1.12 22.31 -5.73
CA VAL A 227 -0.15 21.96 -5.05
C VAL A 227 0.04 21.17 -3.76
N LEU A 228 1.28 20.72 -3.51
CA LEU A 228 1.73 19.98 -2.34
C LEU A 228 2.94 20.70 -1.72
N THR A 229 3.07 20.62 -0.40
CA THR A 229 4.30 21.02 0.29
C THR A 229 5.45 20.04 0.00
N ILE A 230 6.70 20.44 0.25
CA ILE A 230 7.85 19.56 0.03
C ILE A 230 7.76 18.22 0.80
N PRO A 231 7.37 18.19 2.10
CA PRO A 231 7.14 16.91 2.80
C PRO A 231 6.04 16.05 2.17
N GLU A 232 4.95 16.67 1.68
CA GLU A 232 3.87 15.97 0.98
C GLU A 232 4.33 15.40 -0.36
N GLU A 233 5.13 16.14 -1.13
CA GLU A 233 5.74 15.65 -2.39
C GLU A 233 6.69 14.48 -2.13
N GLN A 234 7.51 14.56 -1.07
CA GLN A 234 8.38 13.46 -0.64
C GLN A 234 7.56 12.22 -0.28
N THR A 235 6.47 12.38 0.49
CA THR A 235 5.56 11.28 0.81
C THR A 235 4.93 10.68 -0.46
N HIS A 236 4.34 11.52 -1.32
CA HIS A 236 3.72 11.08 -2.56
C HIS A 236 4.71 10.30 -3.45
N PHE A 237 5.90 10.85 -3.71
CA PHE A 237 6.90 10.19 -4.55
C PHE A 237 7.40 8.87 -3.94
N SER A 238 7.64 8.86 -2.63
CA SER A 238 8.09 7.67 -1.90
C SER A 238 7.09 6.52 -2.01
N LEU A 239 5.81 6.80 -1.84
CA LEU A 239 4.77 5.78 -1.85
C LEU A 239 4.53 5.23 -3.26
N TRP A 240 4.52 6.09 -4.29
CA TRP A 240 4.46 5.63 -5.68
C TRP A 240 5.66 4.73 -6.03
N ALA A 241 6.85 5.08 -5.51
CA ALA A 241 8.04 4.29 -5.73
C ALA A 241 7.96 2.90 -5.08
N ILE A 242 7.66 2.80 -3.78
CA ILE A 242 7.67 1.50 -3.09
C ILE A 242 6.46 0.61 -3.45
N LEU A 243 5.38 1.20 -3.95
CA LEU A 243 4.21 0.49 -4.48
C LEU A 243 4.35 0.09 -5.96
N LYS A 244 5.50 0.40 -6.58
CA LYS A 244 5.84 0.06 -7.97
C LYS A 244 4.90 0.69 -9.01
N SER A 245 4.29 1.82 -8.67
CA SER A 245 3.53 2.62 -9.64
C SER A 245 4.46 3.16 -10.72
N PRO A 246 4.02 3.33 -11.97
CA PRO A 246 4.74 4.14 -12.95
C PRO A 246 5.05 5.54 -12.39
N LEU A 247 6.33 5.93 -12.37
CA LEU A 247 6.72 7.30 -12.07
C LEU A 247 6.57 8.16 -13.33
N VAL A 248 5.39 8.73 -13.52
CA VAL A 248 5.05 9.60 -14.65
C VAL A 248 4.84 11.01 -14.14
N ILE A 249 5.72 11.95 -14.51
CA ILE A 249 5.64 13.35 -14.13
C ILE A 249 4.44 13.99 -14.81
N GLY A 250 3.53 14.58 -14.03
CA GLY A 250 2.40 15.36 -14.55
C GLY A 250 2.63 16.87 -14.58
N ALA A 251 3.73 17.35 -14.01
CA ALA A 251 4.05 18.79 -13.91
C ALA A 251 4.69 19.37 -15.18
N ALA A 252 4.54 20.69 -15.35
CA ALA A 252 5.34 21.46 -16.31
C ALA A 252 6.81 21.48 -15.88
N LEU A 253 7.68 20.86 -16.68
CA LEU A 253 9.12 20.91 -16.50
C LEU A 253 9.68 22.24 -17.00
N ASN A 254 9.25 22.65 -18.19
CA ASN A 254 9.59 23.95 -18.78
C ASN A 254 8.66 24.31 -19.94
N ASP A 255 8.03 25.47 -19.88
CA ASP A 255 7.29 26.13 -20.97
C ASP A 255 7.49 27.65 -20.94
N GLU A 256 6.62 28.41 -21.64
CA GLU A 256 6.72 29.87 -21.71
C GLU A 256 6.45 30.59 -20.38
N SER A 257 5.69 29.97 -19.48
CA SER A 257 5.21 30.54 -18.22
C SER A 257 5.76 29.87 -16.97
N THR A 258 6.21 28.62 -17.06
CA THR A 258 6.48 27.76 -15.92
C THR A 258 7.76 26.96 -16.13
N SER A 259 8.57 26.87 -15.08
CA SER A 259 9.68 25.91 -14.98
C SER A 259 9.57 25.20 -13.64
N ILE A 260 9.90 23.92 -13.60
CA ILE A 260 9.87 23.15 -12.36
C ILE A 260 10.82 23.77 -11.32
N ASN A 261 10.34 23.87 -10.08
CA ASN A 261 11.15 24.38 -8.98
C ASN A 261 12.26 23.38 -8.59
N LYS A 262 13.31 23.89 -7.95
CA LYS A 262 14.51 23.11 -7.62
C LYS A 262 14.23 21.96 -6.63
N ASP A 263 13.35 22.17 -5.67
CA ASP A 263 13.10 21.21 -4.60
C ASP A 263 12.29 20.02 -5.13
N SER A 264 11.24 20.26 -5.91
CA SER A 264 10.50 19.21 -6.61
C SER A 264 11.37 18.46 -7.62
N LEU A 265 12.25 19.17 -8.34
CA LEU A 265 13.22 18.53 -9.24
C LEU A 265 14.18 17.61 -8.47
N ALA A 266 14.62 18.01 -7.27
CA ALA A 266 15.47 17.18 -6.43
C ALA A 266 14.74 15.91 -5.95
N ILE A 267 13.43 16.01 -5.64
CA ILE A 267 12.60 14.86 -5.32
C ILE A 267 12.51 13.90 -6.50
N LEU A 268 12.12 14.41 -7.67
CA LEU A 268 12.02 13.61 -8.90
C LEU A 268 13.36 13.00 -9.33
N SER A 269 14.49 13.58 -8.93
CA SER A 269 15.82 13.09 -9.29
C SER A 269 16.45 12.17 -8.24
N ASN A 270 15.75 11.87 -7.14
CA ASN A 270 16.32 11.10 -6.03
C ASN A 270 16.53 9.63 -6.43
N GLN A 271 17.79 9.25 -6.61
CA GLN A 271 18.19 7.92 -7.11
C GLN A 271 17.90 6.78 -6.13
N ASP A 272 17.87 7.05 -4.82
CA ASP A 272 17.51 6.02 -3.83
C ASP A 272 16.03 5.64 -3.98
N VAL A 273 15.15 6.64 -4.06
CA VAL A 273 13.70 6.45 -4.20
C VAL A 273 13.37 5.81 -5.55
N ILE A 274 13.98 6.30 -6.64
CA ILE A 274 13.87 5.68 -7.97
C ILE A 274 14.38 4.24 -7.92
N GLY A 275 15.47 3.98 -7.21
CA GLY A 275 16.03 2.65 -7.03
C GLY A 275 15.06 1.68 -6.34
N PHE A 276 14.20 2.16 -5.44
CA PHE A 276 13.11 1.36 -4.90
C PHE A 276 12.06 1.05 -5.95
N ASN A 277 11.65 2.03 -6.76
CA ASN A 277 10.69 1.80 -7.84
C ASN A 277 11.20 0.78 -8.88
N GLN A 278 12.47 0.93 -9.28
CA GLN A 278 13.13 0.13 -10.32
C GLN A 278 13.79 -1.15 -9.78
N ASP A 279 13.58 -1.48 -8.50
CA ASP A 279 14.17 -2.68 -7.90
C ASP A 279 13.74 -3.96 -8.63
N SER A 280 14.72 -4.80 -8.99
CA SER A 280 14.53 -5.96 -9.87
C SER A 280 13.65 -7.06 -9.28
N LEU A 281 13.37 -7.05 -7.97
CA LEU A 281 12.44 -7.99 -7.36
C LEU A 281 11.00 -7.71 -7.80
N GLY A 282 10.69 -6.46 -8.16
CA GLY A 282 9.37 -6.03 -8.65
C GLY A 282 8.23 -6.19 -7.65
N LYS A 283 8.52 -6.35 -6.35
CA LYS A 283 7.50 -6.54 -5.31
C LYS A 283 7.11 -5.24 -4.63
N SER A 284 5.82 -4.94 -4.61
CA SER A 284 5.26 -3.82 -3.85
C SER A 284 5.49 -3.96 -2.35
N ALA A 285 5.54 -2.82 -1.66
CA ALA A 285 5.25 -2.76 -0.23
C ALA A 285 3.77 -3.02 0.05
N ASP A 286 3.44 -3.42 1.28
CA ASP A 286 2.07 -3.51 1.79
C ASP A 286 1.90 -2.65 3.05
N LEU A 287 0.67 -2.20 3.30
CA LEU A 287 0.27 -1.62 4.57
C LEU A 287 0.43 -2.69 5.67
N LYS A 288 1.27 -2.41 6.66
CA LYS A 288 1.53 -3.33 7.78
C LYS A 288 0.72 -2.98 9.01
N ARG A 289 0.69 -1.69 9.37
CA ARG A 289 0.01 -1.20 10.57
C ARG A 289 -0.48 0.22 10.38
N ARG A 290 -1.57 0.56 11.09
CA ARG A 290 -2.16 1.89 11.13
C ARG A 290 -2.57 2.23 12.54
N TRP A 291 -2.24 3.45 12.96
CA TRP A 291 -2.62 4.05 14.22
C TRP A 291 -3.51 5.24 13.89
N THR A 292 -4.81 4.98 13.80
CA THR A 292 -5.79 5.95 13.27
C THR A 292 -5.89 7.18 14.15
N GLU A 293 -5.97 6.98 15.47
CA GLU A 293 -6.09 8.08 16.43
C GLU A 293 -4.80 8.89 16.50
N GLU A 294 -3.66 8.22 16.39
CA GLU A 294 -2.36 8.86 16.36
C GLU A 294 -1.98 9.37 14.96
N GLN A 295 -2.78 9.17 13.92
CA GLN A 295 -2.55 9.70 12.56
C GLN A 295 -1.18 9.29 11.96
N TYR A 296 -0.80 8.01 12.05
CA TYR A 296 0.35 7.50 11.30
C TYR A 296 0.16 6.04 10.87
N GLU A 297 0.92 5.63 9.87
CA GLU A 297 0.91 4.24 9.39
C GLU A 297 2.26 3.80 8.86
N VAL A 298 2.41 2.49 8.68
CA VAL A 298 3.65 1.84 8.25
C VAL A 298 3.38 0.98 7.03
N TRP A 299 4.14 1.23 5.96
CA TRP A 299 4.23 0.39 4.77
C TRP A 299 5.59 -0.27 4.70
N SER A 300 5.65 -1.52 4.22
CA SER A 300 6.95 -2.19 4.00
C SER A 300 6.88 -3.31 2.98
N GLY A 301 7.98 -3.50 2.27
CA GLY A 301 8.14 -4.55 1.27
C GLY A 301 9.59 -4.99 1.10
N PRO A 302 9.82 -6.21 0.59
CA PRO A 302 11.16 -6.69 0.28
C PRO A 302 11.70 -6.00 -0.98
N LEU A 303 13.01 -5.83 -1.03
CA LEU A 303 13.77 -5.42 -2.21
C LEU A 303 14.76 -6.54 -2.60
N SER A 304 15.38 -6.42 -3.77
CA SER A 304 16.46 -7.31 -4.19
C SER A 304 17.62 -7.33 -3.20
N ASN A 305 18.39 -8.43 -3.22
CA ASN A 305 19.57 -8.66 -2.38
C ASN A 305 19.28 -8.70 -0.86
N GLY A 306 18.06 -9.07 -0.47
CA GLY A 306 17.70 -9.22 0.95
C GLY A 306 17.53 -7.90 1.71
N ARG A 307 17.47 -6.77 0.98
CA ARG A 307 17.11 -5.46 1.52
C ARG A 307 15.61 -5.38 1.77
N THR A 308 15.20 -4.47 2.64
CA THR A 308 13.79 -4.15 2.93
C THR A 308 13.59 -2.65 2.87
N VAL A 309 12.48 -2.19 2.28
CA VAL A 309 12.06 -0.79 2.37
C VAL A 309 10.92 -0.66 3.39
N ALA A 310 10.91 0.44 4.14
CA ALA A 310 9.82 0.80 5.02
C ALA A 310 9.52 2.30 4.94
N ALA A 311 8.25 2.67 5.01
CA ALA A 311 7.79 4.05 5.07
C ALA A 311 6.90 4.24 6.30
N VAL A 312 7.24 5.20 7.16
CA VAL A 312 6.39 5.66 8.26
C VAL A 312 5.85 7.03 7.92
N ILE A 313 4.54 7.14 7.72
CA ILE A 313 3.90 8.37 7.23
C ILE A 313 3.28 9.13 8.40
N ASN A 314 3.56 10.42 8.51
CA ASN A 314 2.92 11.30 9.48
C ASN A 314 1.70 11.99 8.86
N TRP A 315 0.49 11.52 9.14
CA TRP A 315 -0.75 12.15 8.64
C TRP A 315 -1.21 13.36 9.47
N ALA A 316 -0.50 13.70 10.54
CA ALA A 316 -0.82 14.85 11.38
C ALA A 316 -0.27 16.16 10.78
N ASP A 317 -0.90 17.28 11.14
CA ASP A 317 -0.53 18.64 10.72
C ASP A 317 0.69 19.22 11.47
N ASN A 318 1.38 18.41 12.29
CA ASN A 318 2.54 18.86 13.06
C ASN A 318 3.73 17.88 12.95
N ALA A 319 4.94 18.44 12.97
CA ALA A 319 6.17 17.66 13.08
C ALA A 319 6.20 16.93 14.43
N ARG A 320 6.72 15.69 14.44
CA ARG A 320 6.85 14.89 15.67
C ARG A 320 7.81 13.73 15.49
N GLU A 321 8.25 13.16 16.61
CA GLU A 321 8.98 11.90 16.59
C GLU A 321 8.02 10.74 16.31
N LEU A 322 8.35 9.94 15.30
CA LEU A 322 7.69 8.67 15.04
C LEU A 322 8.69 7.54 15.23
N THR A 323 8.21 6.38 15.66
CA THR A 323 9.04 5.20 15.89
C THR A 323 8.53 4.04 15.04
N LEU A 324 9.40 3.51 14.20
CA LEU A 324 9.21 2.21 13.58
C LEU A 324 9.72 1.14 14.55
N ASN A 325 8.82 0.31 15.09
CA ASN A 325 9.26 -0.96 15.66
C ASN A 325 9.53 -1.92 14.50
N LEU A 326 10.77 -2.36 14.33
CA LEU A 326 11.15 -3.30 13.26
C LEU A 326 10.26 -4.56 13.23
N PRO A 327 9.78 -5.11 14.37
CA PRO A 327 8.87 -6.26 14.34
C PRO A 327 7.56 -6.03 13.60
N ASP A 328 7.11 -4.78 13.48
CA ASP A 328 5.91 -4.41 12.72
C ASP A 328 6.07 -4.65 11.21
N ILE A 329 7.32 -4.74 10.74
CA ILE A 329 7.67 -5.06 9.35
C ILE A 329 8.36 -6.44 9.23
N GLY A 330 8.27 -7.27 10.27
CA GLY A 330 8.81 -8.62 10.28
C GLY A 330 10.32 -8.73 10.52
N LEU A 331 10.96 -7.66 11.02
CA LEU A 331 12.39 -7.62 11.31
C LEU A 331 12.66 -7.42 12.81
N GLN A 332 13.81 -7.84 13.31
CA GLN A 332 14.25 -7.60 14.69
C GLN A 332 15.48 -6.69 14.75
N TYR A 333 16.32 -6.76 13.74
CA TYR A 333 17.58 -6.04 13.66
C TYR A 333 17.89 -5.70 12.21
N ALA A 334 18.59 -4.60 12.00
CA ALA A 334 19.23 -4.24 10.74
C ALA A 334 20.65 -3.77 11.03
N GLY A 335 21.63 -4.37 10.35
CA GLY A 335 23.03 -3.93 10.44
C GLY A 335 23.21 -2.51 9.91
N GLN A 336 22.36 -2.11 8.96
CA GLN A 336 22.29 -0.75 8.47
C GLN A 336 20.84 -0.32 8.22
N VAL A 337 20.51 0.91 8.62
CA VAL A 337 19.29 1.63 8.24
C VAL A 337 19.70 2.95 7.60
N LYS A 338 19.30 3.16 6.35
CA LYS A 338 19.46 4.43 5.64
C LYS A 338 18.11 5.15 5.59
N ASP A 339 18.05 6.31 6.22
CA ASP A 339 16.92 7.23 6.21
C ASP A 339 17.11 8.22 5.05
N ILE A 340 16.29 8.06 4.01
CA ILE A 340 16.56 8.64 2.69
C ILE A 340 16.43 10.15 2.72
N TRP A 341 15.31 10.67 3.25
CA TRP A 341 15.04 12.11 3.26
C TRP A 341 15.77 12.84 4.40
N ALA A 342 16.06 12.15 5.50
CA ALA A 342 16.90 12.71 6.57
C ALA A 342 18.42 12.59 6.27
N GLU A 343 18.80 11.97 5.15
CA GLU A 343 20.18 11.72 4.73
C GLU A 343 21.06 11.08 5.82
N ARG A 344 20.46 10.18 6.62
CA ARG A 344 21.09 9.60 7.81
C ARG A 344 21.31 8.11 7.66
N VAL A 345 22.52 7.64 7.93
CA VAL A 345 22.83 6.20 8.02
C VAL A 345 23.09 5.83 9.48
N SER A 346 22.33 4.87 9.99
CA SER A 346 22.51 4.26 11.31
C SER A 346 22.95 2.82 11.18
N LYS A 347 23.79 2.36 12.11
CA LYS A 347 24.29 0.99 12.16
C LYS A 347 23.78 0.27 13.40
N ASP A 348 23.74 -1.05 13.32
CA ASP A 348 23.41 -1.92 14.45
C ASP A 348 22.06 -1.56 15.11
N VAL A 349 21.05 -1.28 14.29
CA VAL A 349 19.73 -0.85 14.75
C VAL A 349 18.98 -2.06 15.30
N LYS A 350 18.66 -2.00 16.60
CA LYS A 350 18.01 -3.07 17.37
C LYS A 350 16.56 -2.71 17.64
N THR A 351 15.64 -3.57 17.22
CA THR A 351 14.21 -3.56 17.55
C THR A 351 13.39 -2.36 17.08
N SER A 352 13.91 -1.13 17.13
CA SER A 352 13.19 0.06 16.69
C SER A 352 14.13 1.13 16.13
N TYR A 353 13.55 2.05 15.36
CA TYR A 353 14.21 3.24 14.83
C TYR A 353 13.27 4.43 14.97
N THR A 354 13.81 5.56 15.44
CA THR A 354 13.05 6.79 15.71
C THR A 354 13.66 7.97 14.96
N SER A 355 12.81 8.79 14.37
CA SER A 355 13.20 10.04 13.72
C SER A 355 12.07 11.05 13.80
N THR A 356 12.43 12.34 13.69
CA THR A 356 11.44 13.41 13.54
C THR A 356 10.92 13.38 12.10
N VAL A 357 9.59 13.42 11.96
CA VAL A 357 8.90 13.46 10.68
C VAL A 357 8.06 14.71 10.63
N ASP A 358 8.23 15.50 9.59
CA ASP A 358 7.48 16.74 9.33
C ASP A 358 5.97 16.48 9.18
N PRO A 359 5.12 17.52 9.27
CA PRO A 359 3.70 17.40 8.92
C PRO A 359 3.57 16.78 7.53
N HIS A 360 2.73 15.75 7.40
CA HIS A 360 2.48 15.08 6.11
C HIS A 360 3.72 14.44 5.47
N GLY A 361 4.84 14.39 6.19
CA GLY A 361 6.11 13.83 5.73
C GLY A 361 6.19 12.31 5.92
N VAL A 362 7.30 11.76 5.42
CA VAL A 362 7.59 10.33 5.48
C VAL A 362 9.00 10.07 6.01
N MET A 363 9.10 9.13 6.95
CA MET A 363 10.37 8.47 7.27
C MET A 363 10.55 7.29 6.32
N LEU A 364 11.30 7.50 5.24
CA LEU A 364 11.57 6.46 4.24
C LEU A 364 12.91 5.79 4.53
N LEU A 365 12.86 4.49 4.78
CA LEU A 365 13.99 3.70 5.26
C LEU A 365 14.34 2.57 4.30
N GLU A 366 15.63 2.40 4.02
CA GLU A 366 16.20 1.16 3.50
C GLU A 366 16.92 0.41 4.62
N LEU A 367 16.60 -0.86 4.79
CA LEU A 367 17.18 -1.73 5.81
C LEU A 367 17.95 -2.87 5.15
N GLN A 368 19.17 -3.12 5.64
CA GLN A 368 20.06 -4.17 5.14
C GLN A 368 20.63 -5.01 6.30
N ASP A 369 21.23 -6.15 5.97
CA ASP A 369 21.82 -7.09 6.93
C ASP A 369 20.83 -7.44 8.07
N THR A 370 19.62 -7.81 7.65
CA THR A 370 18.48 -7.89 8.55
C THR A 370 18.39 -9.24 9.26
N VAL A 371 17.74 -9.24 10.42
CA VAL A 371 17.35 -10.44 11.15
C VAL A 371 15.84 -10.44 11.28
N ALA A 372 15.20 -11.59 11.07
CA ALA A 372 13.75 -11.73 11.18
C ALA A 372 13.23 -11.42 12.60
N ALA A 373 12.01 -10.89 12.69
CA ALA A 373 11.34 -10.59 13.95
C ALA A 373 11.36 -11.78 14.93
N GLY A 374 11.55 -11.47 16.21
CA GLY A 374 11.59 -12.46 17.28
C GLY A 374 12.93 -13.18 17.45
N LEU A 375 13.89 -13.09 16.52
CA LEU A 375 15.22 -13.68 16.68
C LEU A 375 16.22 -12.68 17.25
N TYR A 376 16.77 -12.98 18.42
CA TYR A 376 17.75 -12.16 19.13
C TYR A 376 19.06 -12.93 19.25
N LYS A 377 20.04 -12.62 18.40
CA LYS A 377 21.38 -13.19 18.48
C LYS A 377 22.10 -12.64 19.71
N SER A 378 22.80 -13.50 20.46
CA SER A 378 23.49 -13.05 21.67
C SER A 378 24.56 -12.00 21.38
N LEU A 379 25.26 -12.10 20.23
CA LEU A 379 26.27 -11.11 19.82
C LEU A 379 25.71 -9.69 19.65
N ASP A 380 24.44 -9.59 19.22
CA ASP A 380 23.82 -8.31 18.91
C ASP A 380 22.97 -7.80 20.07
N PHE A 381 22.30 -8.69 20.83
CA PHE A 381 21.28 -8.30 21.81
C PHE A 381 21.62 -8.61 23.26
N ALA A 382 22.67 -9.40 23.54
CA ALA A 382 22.98 -9.83 24.89
C ALA A 382 24.26 -9.20 25.44
N ASN A 383 24.17 -8.71 26.67
CA ASN A 383 25.34 -8.41 27.50
C ASN A 383 25.61 -9.63 28.40
N SER A 384 26.81 -10.22 28.31
CA SER A 384 27.20 -11.37 29.15
C SER A 384 28.15 -10.96 30.28
N ASN A 385 27.81 -11.31 31.52
CA ASN A 385 28.70 -11.19 32.68
C ASN A 385 28.81 -12.54 33.40
N GLY A 386 29.96 -13.20 33.26
CA GLY A 386 30.13 -14.58 33.72
C GLY A 386 29.15 -15.53 33.02
N ASN A 387 28.31 -16.22 33.80
CA ASN A 387 27.30 -17.15 33.29
C ASN A 387 25.93 -16.50 33.06
N THR A 388 25.81 -15.18 33.19
CA THR A 388 24.53 -14.47 33.05
C THR A 388 24.50 -13.71 31.73
N TYR A 389 23.46 -13.95 30.94
CA TYR A 389 23.13 -13.23 29.71
C TYR A 389 21.95 -12.31 29.98
N THR A 390 22.09 -11.02 29.69
CA THR A 390 20.98 -10.05 29.71
C THR A 390 20.66 -9.65 28.28
N PHE A 391 19.53 -10.12 27.77
CA PHE A 391 18.98 -9.69 26.50
C PHE A 391 18.10 -8.47 26.71
N GLU A 392 18.30 -7.44 25.89
CA GLU A 392 17.59 -6.17 25.95
C GLU A 392 16.77 -5.94 24.68
N SER A 393 15.91 -4.91 24.72
CA SER A 393 15.06 -4.52 23.59
C SER A 393 14.15 -5.65 23.09
N ILE A 394 13.65 -6.49 24.01
CA ILE A 394 12.76 -7.59 23.65
C ILE A 394 11.36 -7.04 23.37
N TYR A 395 10.92 -7.20 22.12
CA TYR A 395 9.60 -6.82 21.66
C TYR A 395 8.58 -7.92 21.92
N ALA A 396 7.41 -7.50 22.40
CA ALA A 396 6.19 -8.30 22.44
C ALA A 396 5.04 -7.48 21.84
N ASN A 397 4.25 -8.10 20.97
CA ASN A 397 3.10 -7.43 20.36
C ASN A 397 1.95 -7.23 21.35
N THR A 398 1.82 -8.12 22.34
CA THR A 398 0.75 -8.13 23.35
C THR A 398 1.34 -8.30 24.75
N THR A 399 0.60 -7.94 25.80
CA THR A 399 0.98 -8.26 27.18
C THR A 399 0.50 -9.67 27.51
N SER A 400 1.43 -10.59 27.83
CA SER A 400 1.10 -12.00 28.10
C SER A 400 2.20 -12.76 28.85
N GLU A 401 1.79 -13.77 29.62
CA GLU A 401 2.64 -14.80 30.24
C GLU A 401 2.92 -16.01 29.33
N GLN A 402 2.33 -16.01 28.14
CA GLN A 402 2.35 -17.14 27.23
C GLN A 402 3.31 -16.95 26.04
N HIS A 403 4.18 -15.92 26.06
CA HIS A 403 5.19 -15.76 25.01
C HIS A 403 6.13 -16.96 25.00
N GLY A 404 6.28 -17.60 23.85
CA GLY A 404 7.22 -18.70 23.70
C GLY A 404 8.65 -18.16 23.67
N ILE A 405 9.56 -18.77 24.43
CA ILE A 405 10.99 -18.57 24.25
C ILE A 405 11.64 -19.88 23.84
N ILE A 406 12.50 -19.83 22.81
CA ILE A 406 13.42 -20.91 22.45
C ILE A 406 14.84 -20.39 22.65
N ILE A 407 15.60 -21.01 23.54
CA ILE A 407 17.00 -20.68 23.81
C ILE A 407 17.85 -21.64 22.99
N ASN A 408 18.67 -21.10 22.08
CA ASN A 408 19.54 -21.89 21.20
C ASN A 408 20.99 -21.83 21.70
N PHE A 409 21.65 -22.98 21.73
CA PHE A 409 23.04 -23.13 22.15
C PHE A 409 23.95 -23.34 20.94
N ASP A 410 25.24 -22.97 21.05
CA ASP A 410 26.21 -23.23 19.98
C ASP A 410 26.59 -24.70 19.85
N ILE A 411 26.53 -25.43 20.97
CA ILE A 411 26.88 -26.84 21.05
C ILE A 411 25.80 -27.61 21.80
N ALA A 412 25.78 -28.92 21.58
CA ALA A 412 24.89 -29.81 22.30
C ALA A 412 25.15 -29.77 23.81
N SER A 413 24.08 -29.60 24.58
CA SER A 413 24.11 -29.47 26.03
C SER A 413 24.63 -30.73 26.73
N LYS A 414 25.33 -30.55 27.85
CA LYS A 414 25.33 -31.56 28.93
C LYS A 414 24.04 -31.37 29.74
N LYS A 415 23.60 -32.40 30.47
CA LYS A 415 22.44 -32.27 31.37
C LYS A 415 22.71 -31.14 32.37
N THR A 416 21.87 -30.12 32.35
CA THR A 416 22.02 -28.90 33.19
C THR A 416 20.66 -28.26 33.46
N SER A 417 20.65 -27.14 34.17
CA SER A 417 19.47 -26.29 34.36
C SER A 417 19.82 -24.84 34.04
N LEU A 418 18.90 -24.13 33.40
CA LEU A 418 18.97 -22.69 33.20
C LEU A 418 18.07 -21.99 34.21
N LYS A 419 18.43 -20.78 34.62
CA LYS A 419 17.51 -19.88 35.29
C LYS A 419 17.14 -18.74 34.36
N ILE A 420 15.85 -18.48 34.21
CA ILE A 420 15.34 -17.40 33.36
C ILE A 420 14.46 -16.44 34.15
N LYS A 421 14.58 -15.15 33.85
CA LYS A 421 13.78 -14.08 34.43
C LYS A 421 13.53 -13.00 33.38
N SER A 422 12.29 -12.54 33.23
CA SER A 422 11.99 -11.34 32.44
C SER A 422 11.89 -10.10 33.32
N SER A 423 11.94 -8.91 32.73
CA SER A 423 11.67 -7.63 33.42
C SER A 423 10.33 -7.61 34.17
N MET A 424 9.38 -8.43 33.71
CA MET A 424 8.01 -8.46 34.24
C MET A 424 7.77 -9.38 35.43
N ASN A 425 8.64 -10.36 35.64
CA ASN A 425 8.45 -11.32 36.72
C ASN A 425 9.66 -11.29 37.65
N SER A 426 9.43 -11.00 38.93
CA SER A 426 10.47 -11.11 39.95
C SER A 426 10.90 -12.57 40.17
N ASN A 427 10.02 -13.53 39.85
CA ASN A 427 10.26 -14.96 40.03
C ASN A 427 11.20 -15.51 38.96
N VAL A 428 12.23 -16.20 39.44
CA VAL A 428 13.21 -16.90 38.61
C VAL A 428 12.67 -18.29 38.28
N HIS A 429 12.51 -18.58 37.00
CA HIS A 429 12.05 -19.89 36.52
C HIS A 429 13.24 -20.78 36.20
N SER A 430 13.26 -22.02 36.71
CA SER A 430 14.31 -22.99 36.39
C SER A 430 13.85 -23.93 35.27
N ILE A 431 14.63 -24.02 34.20
CA ILE A 431 14.37 -24.88 33.04
C ILE A 431 15.38 -26.02 33.03
N SER A 432 14.90 -27.27 33.03
CA SER A 432 15.76 -28.45 32.87
C SER A 432 16.17 -28.61 31.41
N VAL A 433 17.47 -28.73 31.15
CA VAL A 433 18.03 -28.96 29.81
C VAL A 433 18.58 -30.40 29.76
N PRO A 434 17.93 -31.30 29.00
CA PRO A 434 18.45 -32.65 28.79
C PRO A 434 19.83 -32.63 28.11
N ALA A 435 20.60 -33.71 28.22
CA ALA A 435 21.84 -33.85 27.46
C ALA A 435 21.56 -33.99 25.94
N SER A 436 22.54 -33.63 25.12
CA SER A 436 22.52 -33.73 23.66
C SER A 436 21.43 -32.88 22.98
N ARG A 437 21.07 -31.73 23.56
CA ARG A 437 20.11 -30.78 22.97
C ARG A 437 20.81 -29.51 22.53
N ASN A 438 20.40 -28.97 21.37
CA ASN A 438 20.92 -27.70 20.86
C ASN A 438 19.99 -26.52 21.16
N SER A 439 18.81 -26.79 21.74
CA SER A 439 17.88 -25.77 22.19
C SER A 439 16.98 -26.28 23.30
N VAL A 440 16.35 -25.35 24.01
CA VAL A 440 15.29 -25.62 24.99
C VAL A 440 14.21 -24.55 24.88
N SER A 441 12.94 -24.94 25.09
CA SER A 441 11.81 -24.02 25.01
C SER A 441 11.15 -23.84 26.37
N SER A 442 10.59 -22.65 26.59
CA SER A 442 9.79 -22.30 27.77
C SER A 442 8.78 -21.21 27.43
N LYS A 443 8.10 -20.67 28.44
CA LYS A 443 7.23 -19.50 28.34
C LYS A 443 7.78 -18.33 29.14
N LEU A 444 7.43 -17.12 28.73
CA LEU A 444 7.82 -15.86 29.35
C LEU A 444 6.65 -14.91 29.50
N THR A 445 6.71 -14.16 30.60
CA THR A 445 5.88 -12.97 30.79
C THR A 445 6.56 -11.74 30.20
N LEU A 446 5.90 -11.10 29.24
CA LEU A 446 6.35 -9.88 28.58
C LEU A 446 5.19 -8.86 28.52
N HIS A 447 5.52 -7.58 28.60
CA HIS A 447 4.60 -6.48 28.31
C HIS A 447 4.62 -6.14 26.82
N ALA A 448 3.47 -5.72 26.28
CA ALA A 448 3.41 -5.16 24.94
C ALA A 448 4.42 -4.00 24.78
N GLY A 449 5.12 -3.97 23.66
CA GLY A 449 6.15 -2.98 23.34
C GLY A 449 7.58 -3.55 23.33
N ALA A 450 8.55 -2.68 23.09
CA ALA A 450 9.95 -3.02 22.83
C ALA A 450 10.87 -3.04 24.07
N ASN A 451 10.36 -2.71 25.25
CA ASN A 451 11.19 -2.37 26.42
C ASN A 451 11.42 -3.54 27.39
N ASN A 452 11.15 -4.79 26.98
CA ASN A 452 11.35 -5.93 27.86
C ASN A 452 12.83 -6.34 27.91
N THR A 453 13.24 -6.89 29.05
CA THR A 453 14.55 -7.55 29.21
C THR A 453 14.39 -8.99 29.65
N VAL A 454 15.32 -9.85 29.24
CA VAL A 454 15.35 -11.27 29.60
C VAL A 454 16.74 -11.66 30.10
N HIS A 455 16.81 -12.08 31.35
CA HIS A 455 18.01 -12.53 32.03
C HIS A 455 18.04 -14.06 32.03
N ILE A 456 19.15 -14.66 31.59
CA ILE A 456 19.36 -16.10 31.56
C ILE A 456 20.69 -16.44 32.21
N GLU A 457 20.67 -17.17 33.33
CA GLU A 457 21.86 -17.82 33.89
C GLU A 457 22.05 -19.19 33.21
N SER A 458 23.19 -19.35 32.54
CA SER A 458 23.53 -20.56 31.78
C SER A 458 25.00 -20.92 31.94
N SER A 459 25.26 -22.20 32.18
CA SER A 459 26.61 -22.79 32.09
C SER A 459 27.01 -23.19 30.66
N ILE A 460 26.08 -23.07 29.71
CA ILE A 460 26.27 -23.35 28.30
C ILE A 460 26.20 -22.03 27.55
N HIS A 461 27.09 -21.83 26.58
CA HIS A 461 27.06 -20.62 25.75
C HIS A 461 25.74 -20.53 24.96
N ILE A 462 25.04 -19.40 25.11
CA ILE A 462 23.78 -19.13 24.40
C ILE A 462 24.11 -18.41 23.08
N LYS A 463 23.70 -19.01 21.97
CA LYS A 463 23.84 -18.46 20.62
C LYS A 463 22.81 -17.38 20.32
N SER A 464 21.55 -17.65 20.65
CA SER A 464 20.43 -16.76 20.42
C SER A 464 19.21 -17.17 21.25
N ILE A 465 18.25 -16.26 21.35
CA ILE A 465 16.89 -16.59 21.77
C ILE A 465 15.90 -16.27 20.65
N GLN A 466 14.85 -17.08 20.52
CA GLN A 466 13.69 -16.81 19.67
C GLN A 466 12.49 -16.54 20.57
N ILE A 467 11.87 -15.36 20.42
CA ILE A 467 10.62 -15.00 21.06
C ILE A 467 9.50 -15.18 20.03
N ASN A 468 8.48 -15.94 20.39
CA ASN A 468 7.30 -16.16 19.59
C ASN A 468 6.10 -15.51 20.28
N SER A 469 5.29 -14.80 19.50
CA SER A 469 4.00 -14.31 19.99
C SER A 469 3.14 -15.47 20.51
N PRO A 470 2.36 -15.23 21.56
CA PRO A 470 1.39 -16.18 22.07
C PRO A 470 0.35 -16.51 20.99
N GLN A 471 -0.29 -17.67 21.11
CA GLN A 471 -1.31 -18.06 20.14
C GLN A 471 -2.54 -17.15 20.27
N GLY A 472 -2.96 -16.56 19.15
CA GLY A 472 -4.21 -15.83 19.07
C GLY A 472 -5.41 -16.78 19.05
N LYS A 473 -6.41 -16.50 19.88
CA LYS A 473 -7.70 -17.19 19.81
C LYS A 473 -8.64 -16.43 18.89
N TYR A 474 -9.26 -17.14 17.95
CA TYR A 474 -10.14 -16.55 16.95
C TYR A 474 -11.60 -16.60 17.38
N TYR A 475 -12.30 -15.49 17.20
CA TYR A 475 -13.71 -15.27 17.51
C TYR A 475 -14.43 -14.84 16.22
N PRO A 476 -15.16 -15.75 15.55
CA PRO A 476 -15.87 -15.40 14.33
C PRO A 476 -17.02 -14.42 14.63
N CYS A 477 -17.45 -13.63 13.65
CA CYS A 477 -18.58 -12.69 13.79
C CYS A 477 -19.85 -13.34 14.37
N ARG A 478 -20.10 -14.63 14.09
CA ARG A 478 -21.23 -15.40 14.64
C ARG A 478 -21.21 -15.55 16.17
N SER A 479 -20.04 -15.38 16.79
CA SER A 479 -19.90 -15.38 18.25
C SER A 479 -20.29 -14.04 18.88
N PHE A 480 -20.59 -13.02 18.09
CA PHE A 480 -21.03 -11.72 18.55
C PHE A 480 -22.55 -11.57 18.39
N LYS A 481 -23.20 -11.08 19.44
CA LYS A 481 -24.62 -10.76 19.46
C LYS A 481 -24.83 -9.37 18.86
N PRO A 482 -25.51 -9.26 17.69
CA PRO A 482 -25.88 -7.97 17.12
C PRO A 482 -26.91 -7.23 17.98
N SER A 483 -26.88 -5.91 17.95
CA SER A 483 -27.88 -5.00 18.53
C SER A 483 -28.43 -4.03 17.48
N GLY A 484 -29.64 -3.52 17.73
CA GLY A 484 -30.32 -2.60 16.82
C GLY A 484 -30.57 -3.22 15.44
N SER A 485 -30.19 -2.52 14.38
CA SER A 485 -30.31 -2.94 12.98
C SER A 485 -29.06 -3.64 12.42
N SER A 486 -28.02 -3.87 13.24
CA SER A 486 -26.86 -4.66 12.79
C SER A 486 -27.28 -6.09 12.42
N LYS A 487 -26.68 -6.64 11.36
CA LYS A 487 -27.17 -7.86 10.73
C LYS A 487 -26.05 -8.87 10.52
N LEU A 488 -26.27 -10.10 10.98
CA LEU A 488 -25.40 -11.23 10.67
C LEU A 488 -25.82 -11.83 9.32
N GLU A 489 -24.87 -11.93 8.39
CA GLU A 489 -25.11 -12.38 7.02
C GLU A 489 -24.17 -13.54 6.67
N ASN A 490 -24.69 -14.52 5.93
CA ASN A 490 -23.87 -15.55 5.31
C ASN A 490 -23.36 -15.01 3.97
N CYS A 491 -22.08 -15.23 3.68
CA CYS A 491 -21.49 -14.90 2.38
C CYS A 491 -21.49 -16.14 1.49
N ASP A 492 -21.32 -15.96 0.17
CA ASP A 492 -21.22 -17.10 -0.74
C ASP A 492 -19.99 -17.97 -0.42
N SER A 493 -20.02 -19.21 -0.92
CA SER A 493 -18.95 -20.18 -0.74
C SER A 493 -17.60 -19.60 -1.15
N GLY A 494 -16.63 -19.62 -0.22
CA GLY A 494 -15.27 -19.13 -0.45
C GLY A 494 -15.01 -17.67 -0.06
N PHE A 495 -16.03 -16.92 0.36
CA PHE A 495 -15.90 -15.52 0.77
C PHE A 495 -16.07 -15.31 2.28
N CYS A 496 -15.88 -14.07 2.76
CA CYS A 496 -15.86 -13.69 4.18
C CYS A 496 -14.98 -14.62 5.02
N LYS A 497 -13.80 -14.95 4.49
CA LYS A 497 -12.88 -15.91 5.11
C LYS A 497 -12.28 -15.30 6.39
N PRO A 498 -12.06 -16.10 7.43
CA PRO A 498 -12.23 -17.56 7.49
C PRO A 498 -13.65 -18.02 7.88
N THR A 499 -14.61 -17.11 8.12
CA THR A 499 -15.87 -17.47 8.80
C THR A 499 -17.04 -17.83 7.87
N GLY A 500 -16.99 -17.40 6.61
CA GLY A 500 -18.11 -17.51 5.68
C GLY A 500 -19.28 -16.58 6.04
N SER A 501 -19.06 -15.58 6.88
CA SER A 501 -20.10 -14.65 7.35
C SER A 501 -19.53 -13.30 7.77
N LYS A 502 -20.39 -12.29 7.81
CA LYS A 502 -20.04 -10.96 8.31
C LYS A 502 -21.19 -10.34 9.10
N LEU A 503 -20.84 -9.37 9.94
CA LEU A 503 -21.77 -8.46 10.60
C LEU A 503 -21.74 -7.11 9.90
N SER A 504 -22.88 -6.69 9.36
CA SER A 504 -23.04 -5.44 8.62
C SER A 504 -23.92 -4.44 9.36
N TYR A 505 -24.00 -3.22 8.81
CA TYR A 505 -24.78 -2.09 9.35
C TYR A 505 -24.34 -1.66 10.76
N LEU A 506 -23.04 -1.75 11.04
CA LEU A 506 -22.45 -1.30 12.31
C LEU A 506 -22.34 0.23 12.34
N ASN A 507 -22.80 0.87 13.42
CA ASN A 507 -22.67 2.31 13.66
C ASN A 507 -22.69 2.64 15.15
N ALA A 508 -22.75 3.93 15.51
CA ALA A 508 -22.74 4.37 16.91
C ALA A 508 -23.88 3.79 17.75
N SER A 509 -25.03 3.46 17.13
CA SER A 509 -26.20 2.86 17.80
C SER A 509 -26.35 1.35 17.55
N ASN A 510 -25.78 0.82 16.47
CA ASN A 510 -25.94 -0.56 16.04
C ASN A 510 -24.60 -1.28 16.15
N LYS A 511 -24.46 -2.13 17.16
CA LYS A 511 -23.17 -2.72 17.56
C LYS A 511 -23.28 -4.24 17.58
N ALA A 512 -22.15 -4.91 17.73
CA ALA A 512 -22.10 -6.34 18.00
C ALA A 512 -21.21 -6.61 19.20
N SER A 513 -21.67 -7.44 20.15
CA SER A 513 -20.94 -7.66 21.40
C SER A 513 -20.76 -9.13 21.74
N THR A 514 -19.69 -9.48 22.43
CA THR A 514 -19.47 -10.83 22.96
C THR A 514 -18.68 -10.78 24.26
N SER A 515 -18.60 -11.91 24.94
CA SER A 515 -17.77 -12.08 26.13
C SER A 515 -16.54 -12.93 25.81
N ILE A 516 -15.35 -12.38 26.05
CA ILE A 516 -14.06 -12.99 25.77
C ILE A 516 -13.32 -13.24 27.07
N GLN A 517 -12.84 -14.49 27.27
CA GLN A 517 -11.91 -14.80 28.34
C GLN A 517 -10.51 -14.31 27.97
N ALA A 518 -9.84 -13.62 28.89
CA ALA A 518 -8.46 -13.17 28.75
C ALA A 518 -7.69 -13.39 30.04
N THR A 519 -6.39 -13.67 29.91
CA THR A 519 -5.48 -13.75 31.06
C THR A 519 -4.56 -12.52 31.06
N ILE A 520 -4.46 -11.84 32.20
CA ILE A 520 -3.56 -10.70 32.38
C ILE A 520 -2.51 -11.06 33.45
N PRO A 521 -1.22 -11.08 33.11
CA PRO A 521 -0.16 -11.43 34.06
C PRO A 521 -0.03 -10.38 35.18
N GLY A 522 0.12 -10.84 36.43
CA GLY A 522 0.68 -10.03 37.53
C GLY A 522 -0.22 -8.94 38.13
N ASN A 523 -1.43 -8.71 37.60
CA ASN A 523 -2.30 -7.63 38.07
C ASN A 523 -3.35 -8.11 39.08
N SER A 524 -3.71 -7.24 40.02
CA SER A 524 -4.96 -7.37 40.77
C SER A 524 -6.15 -7.33 39.80
N GLU A 525 -7.30 -7.92 40.18
CA GLU A 525 -8.50 -7.98 39.33
C GLU A 525 -9.00 -6.61 38.80
N SER A 526 -8.47 -5.49 39.32
CA SER A 526 -8.88 -4.12 38.99
C SER A 526 -8.07 -3.40 37.90
N GLU A 527 -6.86 -3.83 37.53
CA GLU A 527 -6.02 -3.10 36.56
C GLU A 527 -6.18 -3.62 35.13
N SER A 528 -6.54 -2.73 34.19
CA SER A 528 -6.66 -3.05 32.76
C SER A 528 -5.31 -2.95 32.04
N THR A 529 -5.11 -3.80 31.03
CA THR A 529 -3.96 -3.74 30.10
C THR A 529 -4.45 -3.69 28.66
N SER A 530 -3.51 -3.53 27.73
CA SER A 530 -3.78 -3.72 26.31
C SER A 530 -3.44 -5.13 25.83
N LYS A 531 -4.24 -5.63 24.88
CA LYS A 531 -3.93 -6.83 24.08
C LYS A 531 -3.92 -6.48 22.60
N TYR A 532 -3.01 -7.13 21.86
CA TYR A 532 -3.01 -7.05 20.41
C TYR A 532 -4.17 -7.87 19.86
N VAL A 533 -4.91 -7.28 18.93
CA VAL A 533 -5.99 -7.95 18.21
C VAL A 533 -5.82 -7.77 16.73
N GLU A 534 -6.27 -8.75 15.95
CA GLU A 534 -6.42 -8.63 14.50
C GLU A 534 -7.91 -8.66 14.16
N ILE A 535 -8.35 -7.70 13.38
CA ILE A 535 -9.72 -7.54 12.94
C ILE A 535 -9.79 -7.93 11.47
N ASP A 536 -10.60 -8.95 11.18
CA ASP A 536 -10.95 -9.34 9.82
C ASP A 536 -12.20 -8.53 9.41
N PHE A 537 -12.13 -7.82 8.28
CA PHE A 537 -13.18 -6.91 7.80
C PHE A 537 -13.42 -7.03 6.30
N THR A 538 -14.60 -6.59 5.83
CA THR A 538 -14.86 -6.36 4.39
C THR A 538 -15.19 -4.90 4.14
N ASN A 539 -14.57 -4.31 3.11
CA ASN A 539 -14.65 -2.89 2.81
C ASN A 539 -14.50 -2.56 1.30
N ASN A 540 -15.11 -3.35 0.41
CA ASN A 540 -15.02 -3.08 -1.04
C ASN A 540 -16.28 -2.42 -1.61
N ASP A 541 -17.42 -2.50 -0.94
CA ASP A 541 -18.70 -1.92 -1.36
C ASP A 541 -18.65 -0.39 -1.47
N ILE A 542 -17.76 0.26 -0.73
CA ILE A 542 -17.58 1.72 -0.78
C ILE A 542 -16.72 2.18 -1.96
N ALA A 543 -15.97 1.28 -2.60
CA ALA A 543 -15.04 1.60 -3.68
C ALA A 543 -15.75 2.39 -4.76
N PHE A 544 -16.97 1.97 -5.10
CA PHE A 544 -17.87 2.80 -5.86
C PHE A 544 -18.06 4.16 -5.22
N SER A 545 -18.75 4.26 -4.08
CA SER A 545 -19.21 5.57 -3.58
C SER A 545 -18.11 6.60 -3.30
N THR A 546 -16.84 6.16 -3.18
CA THR A 546 -15.75 7.01 -2.71
C THR A 546 -14.50 6.98 -3.58
N SER A 547 -14.21 5.93 -4.35
CA SER A 547 -12.97 5.87 -5.16
C SER A 547 -12.99 6.78 -6.38
N TRP A 548 -14.18 7.24 -6.74
CA TRP A 548 -14.47 8.06 -7.91
C TRP A 548 -14.91 9.48 -7.56
N ASP A 549 -15.05 9.76 -6.27
CA ASP A 549 -15.42 11.06 -5.73
C ASP A 549 -14.30 11.52 -4.77
N LEU A 550 -14.60 12.50 -3.94
CA LEU A 550 -13.69 13.12 -2.99
C LEU A 550 -13.54 12.33 -1.67
N GLY A 551 -13.99 11.07 -1.65
CA GLY A 551 -13.97 10.21 -0.47
C GLY A 551 -12.59 9.63 -0.15
N SER A 552 -12.47 8.97 1.00
CA SER A 552 -11.18 8.48 1.54
C SER A 552 -10.81 7.06 1.13
N ASN A 553 -11.70 6.31 0.47
CA ASN A 553 -11.57 4.87 0.20
C ASN A 553 -11.39 4.00 1.45
N SER A 554 -11.95 4.47 2.56
CA SER A 554 -11.83 3.83 3.86
C SER A 554 -13.14 3.89 4.64
N ARG A 555 -13.28 3.02 5.65
CA ARG A 555 -14.32 3.13 6.66
C ARG A 555 -13.74 2.88 8.04
N ASN A 556 -14.45 3.34 9.06
CA ASN A 556 -14.09 3.07 10.44
C ASN A 556 -14.61 1.71 10.89
N ILE A 557 -13.89 1.06 11.79
CA ILE A 557 -14.38 0.03 12.70
C ILE A 557 -13.85 0.37 14.09
N THR A 558 -14.73 0.33 15.10
CA THR A 558 -14.33 0.60 16.49
C THR A 558 -14.44 -0.65 17.34
N ILE A 559 -13.49 -0.82 18.25
CA ILE A 559 -13.50 -1.87 19.26
C ILE A 559 -13.41 -1.25 20.66
N SER A 560 -14.31 -1.63 21.57
CA SER A 560 -14.20 -1.30 22.99
C SER A 560 -14.22 -2.56 23.84
N VAL A 561 -13.55 -2.48 24.99
CA VAL A 561 -13.45 -3.57 25.97
C VAL A 561 -13.81 -3.04 27.34
N ASN A 562 -14.77 -3.68 28.03
CA ASN A 562 -15.23 -3.33 29.38
C ASN A 562 -15.63 -1.84 29.56
N ASP A 563 -16.40 -1.30 28.61
CA ASP A 563 -16.90 0.09 28.61
C ASP A 563 -15.82 1.19 28.56
N GLU A 564 -14.56 0.82 28.26
CA GLU A 564 -13.50 1.79 27.96
C GLU A 564 -13.77 2.55 26.66
N ARG A 565 -13.07 3.68 26.47
CA ARG A 565 -13.14 4.46 25.23
C ARG A 565 -12.86 3.56 24.02
N PRO A 566 -13.75 3.53 22.99
CA PRO A 566 -13.52 2.75 21.79
C PRO A 566 -12.23 3.16 21.09
N VAL A 567 -11.44 2.16 20.69
CA VAL A 567 -10.29 2.33 19.81
C VAL A 567 -10.79 2.26 18.37
N ARG A 568 -10.47 3.28 17.57
CA ARG A 568 -10.85 3.36 16.15
C ARG A 568 -9.74 2.80 15.26
N LEU A 569 -10.16 2.03 14.26
CA LEU A 569 -9.33 1.62 13.14
C LEU A 569 -10.02 2.05 11.84
N GLU A 570 -9.41 2.98 11.12
CA GLU A 570 -9.82 3.32 9.76
C GLU A 570 -9.21 2.31 8.79
N VAL A 571 -10.05 1.48 8.18
CA VAL A 571 -9.61 0.37 7.32
C VAL A 571 -9.68 0.74 5.83
N PRO A 572 -8.69 0.33 5.01
CA PRO A 572 -8.66 0.56 3.56
C PRO A 572 -9.66 -0.35 2.84
N LEU A 573 -9.67 -0.33 1.50
CA LEU A 573 -10.39 -1.33 0.71
C LEU A 573 -9.83 -2.74 0.98
N SER A 574 -10.71 -3.75 0.95
CA SER A 574 -10.34 -5.16 1.23
C SER A 574 -10.47 -6.10 0.01
N GLY A 575 -11.03 -5.61 -1.10
CA GLY A 575 -11.48 -6.42 -2.23
C GLY A 575 -10.39 -6.81 -3.21
N LYS A 576 -10.32 -8.09 -3.59
CA LYS A 576 -9.51 -8.57 -4.73
C LYS A 576 -10.37 -8.98 -5.93
N HIS A 577 -11.66 -8.72 -5.85
CA HIS A 577 -12.62 -8.93 -6.92
C HIS A 577 -13.39 -7.66 -7.19
N SER A 578 -13.90 -7.60 -8.41
CA SER A 578 -14.77 -6.53 -8.89
C SER A 578 -16.04 -6.41 -8.05
N GLU A 579 -16.36 -5.18 -7.72
CA GLU A 579 -17.58 -4.77 -7.06
C GLU A 579 -18.83 -4.72 -7.96
N LEU A 580 -18.67 -4.97 -9.26
CA LEU A 580 -19.76 -5.02 -10.24
C LEU A 580 -19.99 -6.42 -10.79
N PHE A 581 -18.89 -7.14 -10.99
CA PHE A 581 -18.85 -8.31 -11.83
C PHE A 581 -18.41 -9.53 -11.02
N GLY A 582 -18.96 -10.69 -11.39
CA GLY A 582 -18.60 -11.97 -10.78
C GLY A 582 -19.31 -12.31 -9.46
N PRO A 583 -19.05 -13.51 -8.91
CA PRO A 583 -19.68 -13.99 -7.67
C PRO A 583 -19.30 -13.11 -6.48
N GLY A 584 -20.29 -12.72 -5.67
CA GLY A 584 -20.07 -11.91 -4.47
C GLY A 584 -19.57 -10.49 -4.65
N LYS A 585 -19.37 -10.06 -5.91
CA LYS A 585 -19.07 -8.68 -6.29
C LYS A 585 -18.04 -8.01 -5.37
N GLY A 586 -16.95 -8.68 -5.00
CA GLY A 586 -15.90 -8.13 -4.11
C GLY A 586 -16.32 -7.69 -2.69
N TRP A 587 -17.61 -7.55 -2.37
CA TRP A 587 -18.14 -7.03 -1.11
C TRP A 587 -17.95 -7.98 0.07
N TRP A 588 -17.42 -9.18 -0.20
CA TRP A 588 -17.18 -10.23 0.78
C TRP A 588 -15.72 -10.62 0.91
N ASP A 589 -14.83 -9.92 0.21
CA ASP A 589 -13.40 -10.15 0.33
C ASP A 589 -12.88 -9.60 1.64
N THR A 590 -12.23 -10.49 2.39
CA THR A 590 -11.74 -10.17 3.73
C THR A 590 -10.31 -9.68 3.67
N SER A 591 -10.05 -8.58 4.38
CA SER A 591 -8.72 -8.13 4.74
C SER A 591 -8.58 -8.10 6.26
N THR A 592 -7.35 -7.97 6.74
CA THR A 592 -7.02 -8.02 8.16
C THR A 592 -6.08 -6.88 8.51
N LEU A 593 -6.38 -6.17 9.59
CA LEU A 593 -5.46 -5.21 10.22
C LEU A 593 -5.42 -5.44 11.72
N GLY A 594 -4.23 -5.25 12.29
CA GLY A 594 -3.99 -5.44 13.71
C GLY A 594 -3.82 -4.13 14.47
N ILE A 595 -4.33 -4.10 15.69
CA ILE A 595 -4.31 -2.93 16.56
C ILE A 595 -4.16 -3.35 18.03
N LEU A 596 -3.54 -2.49 18.83
CA LEU A 596 -3.42 -2.68 20.28
C LEU A 596 -4.65 -2.06 20.95
N VAL A 597 -5.38 -2.85 21.73
CA VAL A 597 -6.66 -2.42 22.33
C VAL A 597 -6.54 -2.49 23.84
N ALA A 598 -6.78 -1.38 24.53
CA ALA A 598 -6.80 -1.27 25.99
C ALA A 598 -8.10 -1.84 26.60
N GLY A 599 -8.13 -1.97 27.93
CA GLY A 599 -9.35 -2.32 28.68
C GLY A 599 -9.47 -3.79 29.10
N TRP A 600 -8.51 -4.63 28.75
CA TRP A 600 -8.53 -6.06 29.09
C TRP A 600 -8.20 -6.30 30.56
N LYS A 601 -9.01 -7.11 31.23
CA LYS A 601 -8.87 -7.55 32.62
C LYS A 601 -8.81 -9.07 32.68
N ASN A 602 -8.31 -9.61 33.79
CA ASN A 602 -8.26 -11.06 33.97
C ASN A 602 -9.69 -11.64 34.07
N GLY A 603 -9.95 -12.75 33.37
CA GLY A 603 -11.26 -13.39 33.32
C GLY A 603 -12.14 -12.90 32.16
N THR A 604 -13.42 -12.65 32.44
CA THR A 604 -14.42 -12.35 31.41
C THR A 604 -14.41 -10.86 31.04
N ASN A 605 -14.28 -10.56 29.76
CA ASN A 605 -14.30 -9.21 29.23
C ASN A 605 -15.44 -9.03 28.23
N VAL A 606 -16.16 -7.92 28.31
CA VAL A 606 -17.16 -7.55 27.31
C VAL A 606 -16.47 -6.83 26.18
N VAL A 607 -16.56 -7.36 24.97
CA VAL A 607 -15.96 -6.77 23.77
C VAL A 607 -17.09 -6.33 22.84
N VAL A 608 -17.01 -5.09 22.37
CA VAL A 608 -18.02 -4.49 21.49
C VAL A 608 -17.35 -4.00 20.22
N ILE A 609 -17.91 -4.39 19.08
CA ILE A 609 -17.55 -3.92 17.74
C ILE A 609 -18.64 -2.98 17.24
N GLY A 610 -18.26 -1.85 16.66
CA GLY A 610 -19.19 -0.83 16.17
C GLY A 610 -18.53 0.18 15.24
N ASN A 611 -19.13 1.36 15.15
CA ASN A 611 -18.50 2.54 14.56
C ASN A 611 -18.93 3.78 15.35
N ASP A 612 -18.29 3.96 16.51
CA ASP A 612 -18.60 5.04 17.48
C ASP A 612 -18.04 6.42 17.07
N SER A 613 -17.33 6.50 15.95
CA SER A 613 -16.82 7.74 15.35
C SER A 613 -17.57 8.12 14.07
N GLY A 614 -18.78 7.57 13.87
CA GLY A 614 -19.53 7.63 12.61
C GLY A 614 -20.17 8.98 12.24
N ASP A 615 -19.85 10.08 12.92
CA ASP A 615 -20.43 11.40 12.63
C ASP A 615 -19.55 12.28 11.73
N ASP A 616 -18.32 11.87 11.38
CA ASP A 616 -17.51 12.59 10.40
C ASP A 616 -17.83 12.19 8.93
N VAL A 617 -18.84 12.91 8.42
CA VAL A 617 -19.11 13.45 7.08
C VAL A 617 -19.31 12.53 5.85
N VAL A 618 -18.90 11.26 5.77
CA VAL A 618 -19.10 10.49 4.50
C VAL A 618 -20.04 9.28 4.58
N GLN A 619 -19.98 8.42 5.61
CA GLN A 619 -20.93 7.31 5.77
C GLN A 619 -21.23 6.98 7.23
N SER A 620 -22.51 6.78 7.53
CA SER A 620 -23.00 6.48 8.88
C SER A 620 -22.67 5.06 9.35
N TYR A 621 -22.26 4.16 8.46
CA TYR A 621 -21.90 2.77 8.78
C TYR A 621 -20.39 2.54 8.70
N GLY A 622 -19.89 1.69 9.60
CA GLY A 622 -18.52 1.20 9.57
C GLY A 622 -18.31 0.06 8.57
N ALA A 623 -17.07 -0.41 8.46
CA ALA A 623 -16.76 -1.60 7.69
C ALA A 623 -17.43 -2.84 8.29
N ASP A 624 -17.78 -3.81 7.44
CA ASP A 624 -18.41 -5.03 7.93
C ASP A 624 -17.38 -5.91 8.65
N PHE A 625 -17.80 -6.51 9.76
CA PHE A 625 -16.94 -7.28 10.65
C PHE A 625 -17.04 -8.79 10.38
N VAL A 626 -15.92 -9.43 10.06
CA VAL A 626 -15.84 -10.87 9.75
C VAL A 626 -15.43 -11.68 10.98
N GLY A 627 -14.51 -11.17 11.78
CA GLY A 627 -14.07 -11.82 13.01
C GLY A 627 -12.88 -11.12 13.67
N LEU A 628 -12.57 -11.56 14.89
CA LEU A 628 -11.54 -10.97 15.74
C LEU A 628 -10.59 -12.07 16.24
N ARG A 629 -9.29 -11.85 16.14
CA ARG A 629 -8.27 -12.68 16.79
C ARG A 629 -7.69 -11.92 17.96
N VAL A 630 -7.72 -12.50 19.15
CA VAL A 630 -7.19 -11.90 20.37
C VAL A 630 -5.96 -12.68 20.79
N PHE A 631 -4.82 -12.01 20.89
CA PHE A 631 -3.56 -12.61 21.31
C PHE A 631 -3.50 -12.59 22.84
N ASP A 632 -3.51 -13.80 23.44
CA ASP A 632 -3.44 -13.98 24.89
C ASP A 632 -2.15 -13.44 25.48
#